data_AF-A0A8J3Q6G6-F1
#
_entry.id   AF-A0A8J3Q6G6-F1
#
_cell.length_a   1.000
_cell.length_b   1.000
_cell.length_c   1.000
_cell.angle_alpha   90.00
_cell.angle_beta   90.00
_cell.angle_gamma   90.00
#
_symmetry.space_group_name_H-M   'P 1'
#
loop_
_entity.id
_entity.type
_entity.pdbx_description
1 polymer ?
#
loop_
_entity_poly.entity_id
_entity_poly.type
_entity_poly.pdbx_seq_one_letter_code
_entity_poly.pdbx_strand_id
1 'polypeptide(L)'
;MAGLLAQLEPEQRAELLDDLNYLNLRQIRSFCERHTIPYRIIAGARATADTDRKPVILHRVRHFLLTGEVLDATRLSAGIVRRDAPPGVLRPSDRLYYRWYNKTYEPVMQLLADLTGGRFHNGALARVLIMEYWTSGRAPTFREFAQAWIAATDGPRDLVSGEYAFLSDLQRGEAGPDWKHKRQQRAQRFLSVMENLERAAGRGGG
;
A
#
# COMPACT_ATOMS: atom_id res chain seq x y z
N MET A 1 -5.61 3.05 24.96
CA MET A 1 -4.33 3.72 25.30
C MET A 1 -4.30 5.05 24.57
N ALA A 2 -3.63 6.08 25.10
CA ALA A 2 -3.44 7.29 24.31
C ALA A 2 -2.41 7.04 23.20
N GLY A 3 -2.56 7.68 22.04
CA GLY A 3 -1.57 7.57 20.96
C GLY A 3 -0.22 8.15 21.34
N LEU A 4 0.86 7.65 20.72
CA LEU A 4 2.23 8.11 20.95
C LEU A 4 2.41 9.62 20.69
N LEU A 5 1.57 10.19 19.83
CA LEU A 5 1.63 11.62 19.49
C LEU A 5 0.76 12.50 20.38
N ALA A 6 0.07 11.94 21.38
CA ALA A 6 -0.83 12.71 22.25
C ALA A 6 -0.10 13.83 23.02
N GLN A 7 1.19 13.63 23.32
CA GLN A 7 2.05 14.58 24.02
C GLN A 7 2.63 15.69 23.13
N LEU A 8 2.39 15.65 21.82
CA LEU A 8 2.83 16.69 20.88
C LEU A 8 1.72 17.71 20.63
N GLU A 9 2.15 18.96 20.49
CA GLU A 9 1.29 20.05 20.01
C GLU A 9 0.75 19.74 18.60
N PRO A 10 -0.45 20.25 18.24
CA PRO A 10 -1.08 19.94 16.95
C PRO A 10 -0.19 20.22 15.72
N GLU A 11 0.56 21.31 15.73
CA GLU A 11 1.47 21.68 14.63
C GLU A 11 2.64 20.69 14.50
N GLN A 12 3.28 20.35 15.61
CA GLN A 12 4.37 19.37 15.66
C GLN A 12 3.89 17.99 15.20
N ARG A 13 2.68 17.62 15.60
CA ARG A 13 2.03 16.38 15.18
C ARG A 13 1.79 16.36 13.68
N ALA A 14 1.26 17.44 13.11
CA ALA A 14 1.02 17.54 11.67
C ALA A 14 2.32 17.45 10.87
N GLU A 15 3.37 18.16 11.31
CA GLU A 15 4.69 18.13 10.66
C GLU A 15 5.32 16.72 10.70
N LEU A 16 5.24 16.05 11.85
CA LEU A 16 5.76 14.69 12.00
C LEU A 16 4.99 13.68 11.14
N LEU A 17 3.66 13.80 11.05
CA LEU A 17 2.83 12.96 10.18
C LEU A 17 3.09 13.23 8.70
N ASP A 18 3.55 14.41 8.33
CA ASP A 18 4.01 14.71 6.99
C ASP A 18 5.38 14.07 6.70
N ASP A 19 6.32 14.11 7.66
CA ASP A 19 7.62 13.44 7.53
C ASP A 19 7.50 11.92 7.32
N LEU A 20 6.48 11.30 7.90
CA LEU A 20 6.17 9.89 7.70
C LEU A 20 6.06 9.52 6.20
N ASN A 21 5.57 10.44 5.35
CA ASN A 21 5.48 10.22 3.91
C ASN A 21 6.85 9.99 3.24
N TYR A 22 7.95 10.44 3.86
CA TYR A 22 9.31 10.36 3.33
C TYR A 22 10.04 9.07 3.72
N LEU A 23 9.45 8.22 4.57
CA LEU A 23 10.02 6.91 4.84
C LEU A 23 10.01 6.04 3.58
N ASN A 24 11.10 5.31 3.38
CA ASN A 24 11.14 4.26 2.36
C ASN A 24 10.48 2.97 2.88
N LEU A 25 10.20 2.01 1.99
CA LEU A 25 9.54 0.77 2.36
C LEU A 25 10.30 -0.05 3.43
N ARG A 26 11.63 -0.03 3.42
CA ARG A 26 12.44 -0.74 4.43
C ARG A 26 12.26 -0.12 5.82
N GLN A 27 12.31 1.21 5.90
CA GLN A 27 12.10 1.96 7.14
C GLN A 27 10.69 1.75 7.68
N ILE A 28 9.67 1.82 6.81
CA ILE A 28 8.28 1.57 7.19
C ILE A 28 8.11 0.15 7.74
N ARG A 29 8.66 -0.87 7.06
CA ARG A 29 8.57 -2.26 7.51
C ARG A 29 9.25 -2.47 8.86
N SER A 30 10.45 -1.92 9.06
CA SER A 30 11.15 -2.02 10.34
C SER A 30 10.38 -1.35 11.48
N PHE A 31 9.77 -0.19 11.20
CA PHE A 31 8.87 0.46 12.16
C PHE A 31 7.66 -0.44 12.49
N CYS A 32 7.00 -0.97 11.45
CA CYS A 32 5.85 -1.85 11.63
C CYS A 32 6.18 -3.11 12.44
N GLU A 33 7.34 -3.73 12.20
CA GLU A 33 7.80 -4.91 12.95
C GLU A 33 8.00 -4.62 14.43
N ARG A 34 8.58 -3.46 14.77
CA ARG A 34 8.79 -3.06 16.16
C ARG A 34 7.48 -2.86 16.94
N HIS A 35 6.44 -2.38 16.26
CA HIS A 35 5.15 -2.07 16.86
C HIS A 35 4.07 -3.13 16.58
N THR A 36 4.44 -4.28 16.01
CA THR A 36 3.49 -5.35 15.64
C THR A 36 2.37 -4.86 14.70
N ILE A 37 2.65 -3.83 13.89
CA ILE A 37 1.70 -3.30 12.90
C ILE A 37 1.72 -4.21 11.67
N PRO A 38 0.58 -4.74 11.22
CA PRO A 38 0.54 -5.64 10.09
C PRO A 38 0.79 -4.89 8.78
N TYR A 39 1.75 -5.38 8.00
CA TYR A 39 2.09 -4.85 6.67
C TYR A 39 2.07 -5.93 5.57
N ARG A 40 1.79 -7.19 5.93
CA ARG A 40 1.66 -8.32 5.00
C ARG A 40 0.19 -8.63 4.76
N ILE A 41 -0.12 -9.03 3.53
CA ILE A 41 -1.45 -9.49 3.16
C ILE A 41 -1.67 -10.88 3.76
N ILE A 42 -2.84 -11.12 4.34
CA ILE A 42 -3.28 -12.43 4.79
C ILE A 42 -4.20 -13.00 3.72
N ALA A 43 -3.87 -14.18 3.19
CA ALA A 43 -4.67 -14.89 2.20
C ALA A 43 -5.25 -16.16 2.84
N GLY A 44 -6.57 -16.17 3.05
CA GLY A 44 -7.22 -17.19 3.89
C GLY A 44 -6.68 -17.14 5.33
N ALA A 45 -6.08 -18.22 5.79
CA ALA A 45 -5.54 -18.34 7.15
C ALA A 45 -4.02 -18.05 7.27
N ARG A 46 -3.33 -17.68 6.17
CA ARG A 46 -1.86 -17.55 6.17
C ARG A 46 -1.42 -16.18 5.68
N ALA A 47 -0.39 -15.63 6.32
CA ALA A 47 0.34 -14.48 5.80
C ALA A 47 1.03 -14.86 4.48
N THR A 48 0.98 -13.96 3.50
CA THR A 48 1.70 -14.10 2.23
C THR A 48 3.07 -13.42 2.32
N ALA A 49 3.92 -13.67 1.31
CA ALA A 49 5.13 -12.89 1.11
C ALA A 49 4.84 -11.47 0.57
N ASP A 50 3.61 -11.24 0.11
CA ASP A 50 3.18 -10.00 -0.49
C ASP A 50 2.88 -8.98 0.61
N THR A 51 3.43 -7.78 0.46
CA THR A 51 3.18 -6.67 1.38
C THR A 51 2.10 -5.77 0.85
N ASP A 52 1.35 -5.16 1.76
CA ASP A 52 0.45 -4.07 1.41
C ASP A 52 1.18 -2.93 0.69
N ARG A 53 0.40 -2.15 -0.06
CA ARG A 53 0.91 -0.95 -0.71
C ARG A 53 1.28 0.08 0.36
N LYS A 54 2.31 0.90 0.07
CA LYS A 54 2.79 1.96 0.99
C LYS A 54 1.64 2.80 1.58
N PRO A 55 0.68 3.32 0.78
CA PRO A 55 -0.53 3.99 1.29
C PRO A 55 -1.25 3.28 2.44
N VAL A 56 -1.59 2.01 2.25
CA VAL A 56 -2.30 1.19 3.23
C VAL A 56 -1.47 1.04 4.50
N ILE A 57 -0.17 0.79 4.37
CA ILE A 57 0.72 0.65 5.53
C ILE A 57 0.85 1.98 6.28
N LEU A 58 1.03 3.10 5.56
CA LEU A 58 1.13 4.42 6.18
C LEU A 58 -0.15 4.80 6.90
N HIS A 59 -1.33 4.50 6.34
CA HIS A 59 -2.60 4.69 7.03
C HIS A 59 -2.63 3.95 8.38
N ARG A 60 -2.21 2.68 8.43
CA ARG A 60 -2.11 1.92 9.70
C ARG A 60 -1.13 2.55 10.68
N VAL A 61 0.04 2.99 10.20
CA VAL A 61 1.03 3.67 11.04
C VAL A 61 0.44 4.96 11.62
N ARG A 62 -0.21 5.80 10.82
CA ARG A 62 -0.87 7.02 11.31
C ARG A 62 -1.92 6.72 12.36
N HIS A 63 -2.78 5.74 12.11
CA HIS A 63 -3.82 5.34 13.05
C HIS A 63 -3.21 4.91 14.39
N PHE A 64 -2.18 4.06 14.37
CA PHE A 64 -1.44 3.65 15.56
C PHE A 64 -0.80 4.83 16.29
N LEU A 65 -0.13 5.73 15.58
CA LEU A 65 0.51 6.90 16.18
C LEU A 65 -0.49 7.84 16.88
N LEU A 66 -1.68 7.99 16.29
CA LEU A 66 -2.73 8.88 16.79
C LEU A 66 -3.57 8.27 17.92
N THR A 67 -3.85 6.98 17.86
CA THR A 67 -4.83 6.32 18.73
C THR A 67 -4.22 5.29 19.69
N GLY A 68 -3.00 4.82 19.39
CA GLY A 68 -2.39 3.68 20.07
C GLY A 68 -2.93 2.32 19.61
N GLU A 69 -3.92 2.29 18.71
CA GLU A 69 -4.55 1.06 18.23
C GLU A 69 -3.92 0.55 16.94
N VAL A 70 -3.81 -0.77 16.81
CA VAL A 70 -3.26 -1.41 15.61
C VAL A 70 -4.41 -1.91 14.74
N LEU A 71 -4.55 -1.35 13.54
CA LEU A 71 -5.51 -1.80 12.55
C LEU A 71 -5.17 -3.19 12.02
N ASP A 72 -6.21 -3.93 11.63
CA ASP A 72 -6.10 -5.25 11.04
C ASP A 72 -5.30 -5.29 9.73
N ALA A 73 -4.68 -6.45 9.49
CA ALA A 73 -4.04 -6.79 8.23
C ALA A 73 -5.07 -6.84 7.08
N THR A 74 -4.63 -6.57 5.86
CA THR A 74 -5.46 -6.78 4.67
C THR A 74 -5.72 -8.28 4.53
N ARG A 75 -6.99 -8.69 4.57
CA ARG A 75 -7.40 -10.09 4.45
C ARG A 75 -8.09 -10.34 3.13
N LEU A 76 -7.60 -11.34 2.39
CA LEU A 76 -8.24 -11.86 1.19
C LEU A 76 -8.96 -13.16 1.51
N SER A 77 -10.22 -13.26 1.09
CA SER A 77 -11.05 -14.44 1.36
C SER A 77 -10.51 -15.68 0.65
N ALA A 78 -10.74 -16.86 1.22
CA ALA A 78 -10.29 -18.13 0.62
C ALA A 78 -10.87 -18.33 -0.80
N GLY A 79 -12.07 -17.81 -1.09
CA GLY A 79 -12.69 -17.89 -2.41
C GLY A 79 -11.91 -17.15 -3.51
N ILE A 80 -11.14 -16.11 -3.15
CA ILE A 80 -10.34 -15.28 -4.08
C ILE A 80 -8.93 -15.84 -4.27
N VAL A 81 -8.48 -16.68 -3.36
CA VAL A 81 -7.13 -17.22 -3.36
C VAL A 81 -7.14 -18.56 -4.11
N ARG A 82 -6.32 -18.65 -5.16
CA ARG A 82 -5.99 -19.91 -5.85
C ARG A 82 -4.54 -20.28 -5.56
N ARG A 83 -4.22 -21.57 -5.56
CA ARG A 83 -2.84 -22.07 -5.32
C ARG A 83 -2.28 -22.76 -6.55
N ASP A 84 -3.17 -23.35 -7.32
CA ASP A 84 -3.00 -23.85 -8.67
C ASP A 84 -2.63 -22.75 -9.65
N ALA A 85 -1.86 -23.13 -10.67
CA ALA A 85 -1.57 -22.29 -11.82
C ALA A 85 -2.86 -22.02 -12.62
N PRO A 86 -2.96 -20.89 -13.34
CA PRO A 86 -4.05 -20.67 -14.27
C PRO A 86 -4.10 -21.77 -15.34
N PRO A 87 -5.28 -22.10 -15.88
CA PRO A 87 -5.39 -23.04 -16.99
C PRO A 87 -4.64 -22.52 -18.22
N GLY A 88 -4.17 -23.45 -19.07
CA GLY A 88 -3.42 -23.09 -20.28
C GLY A 88 -4.23 -22.28 -21.31
N VAL A 89 -5.56 -22.36 -21.26
CA VAL A 89 -6.47 -21.55 -22.07
C VAL A 89 -7.38 -20.75 -21.14
N LEU A 90 -7.26 -19.43 -21.17
CA LEU A 90 -8.07 -18.49 -20.40
C LEU A 90 -9.12 -17.83 -21.28
N ARG A 91 -10.31 -17.62 -20.72
CA ARG A 91 -11.43 -16.94 -21.37
C ARG A 91 -11.70 -15.60 -20.69
N PRO A 92 -12.25 -14.61 -21.42
CA PRO A 92 -12.63 -13.32 -20.83
C PRO A 92 -13.61 -13.43 -19.64
N SER A 93 -14.43 -14.50 -19.61
CA SER A 93 -15.38 -14.80 -18.54
C SER A 93 -14.76 -15.44 -17.31
N ASP A 94 -13.52 -15.93 -17.40
CA ASP A 94 -12.86 -16.57 -16.28
C ASP A 94 -12.51 -15.54 -15.21
N ARG A 95 -12.45 -15.98 -13.95
CA ARG A 95 -12.14 -15.11 -12.81
C ARG A 95 -10.64 -14.90 -12.67
N LEU A 96 -10.25 -13.66 -12.41
CA LEU A 96 -8.89 -13.26 -12.08
C LEU A 96 -8.65 -13.35 -10.57
N TYR A 97 -8.09 -14.48 -10.15
CA TYR A 97 -7.77 -14.78 -8.74
C TYR A 97 -6.43 -14.17 -8.30
N TYR A 98 -6.26 -14.00 -6.99
CA TYR A 98 -5.10 -13.36 -6.37
C TYR A 98 -3.74 -13.86 -6.87
N ARG A 99 -3.52 -15.17 -6.84
CA ARG A 99 -2.23 -15.76 -7.24
C ARG A 99 -2.02 -15.82 -8.75
N TRP A 100 -3.07 -15.73 -9.55
CA TRP A 100 -2.97 -15.75 -11.01
C TRP A 100 -2.48 -14.41 -11.56
N TYR A 101 -2.70 -13.31 -10.85
CA TYR A 101 -2.17 -12.00 -11.23
C TYR A 101 -0.66 -11.89 -10.91
N ASN A 102 0.13 -12.59 -11.70
CA ASN A 102 1.60 -12.59 -11.62
C ASN A 102 2.16 -12.42 -13.03
N LYS A 103 3.14 -11.52 -13.18
CA LYS A 103 3.77 -11.22 -14.48
C LYS A 103 4.43 -12.45 -15.14
N THR A 104 4.73 -13.48 -14.37
CA THR A 104 5.29 -14.75 -14.86
C THR A 104 4.25 -15.66 -15.51
N TYR A 105 2.95 -15.41 -15.30
CA TYR A 105 1.88 -16.10 -16.02
C TYR A 105 1.56 -15.35 -17.30
N GLU A 106 2.34 -15.63 -18.35
CA GLU A 106 2.19 -15.02 -19.68
C GLU A 106 0.75 -15.10 -20.23
N PRO A 107 0.01 -16.23 -20.12
CA PRO A 107 -1.37 -16.28 -20.62
C PRO A 107 -2.31 -15.26 -19.95
N VAL A 108 -2.09 -14.98 -18.66
CA VAL A 108 -2.88 -13.97 -17.91
C VAL A 108 -2.56 -12.57 -18.44
N MET A 109 -1.27 -12.25 -18.61
CA MET A 109 -0.85 -10.94 -19.10
C MET A 109 -1.27 -10.72 -20.56
N GLN A 110 -1.17 -11.75 -21.40
CA GLN A 110 -1.59 -11.69 -22.80
C GLN A 110 -3.10 -11.46 -22.92
N LEU A 111 -3.93 -12.20 -22.19
CA LEU A 111 -5.38 -12.01 -22.23
C LEU A 111 -5.78 -10.58 -21.81
N LEU A 112 -5.10 -10.01 -20.80
CA LEU A 112 -5.33 -8.62 -20.38
C LEU A 112 -4.88 -7.61 -21.45
N ALA A 113 -3.76 -7.87 -22.13
CA ALA A 113 -3.35 -7.06 -23.27
C ALA A 113 -4.39 -7.13 -24.40
N ASP A 114 -4.84 -8.33 -24.79
CA ASP A 114 -5.83 -8.52 -25.85
C ASP A 114 -7.15 -7.80 -25.54
N LEU A 115 -7.66 -7.95 -24.31
CA LEU A 115 -8.90 -7.31 -23.85
C LEU A 115 -8.82 -5.78 -23.77
N THR A 116 -7.62 -5.22 -23.82
CA THR A 116 -7.38 -3.77 -23.75
C THR A 116 -6.76 -3.21 -25.04
N GLY A 117 -6.75 -3.99 -26.13
CA GLY A 117 -6.15 -3.57 -27.40
C GLY A 117 -4.65 -3.29 -27.28
N GLY A 118 -3.94 -4.07 -26.47
CA GLY A 118 -2.50 -3.94 -26.22
C GLY A 118 -2.10 -2.83 -25.24
N ARG A 119 -3.07 -2.07 -24.69
CA ARG A 119 -2.78 -0.93 -23.80
C ARG A 119 -2.42 -1.35 -22.37
N PHE A 120 -2.85 -2.54 -21.94
CA PHE A 120 -2.70 -2.97 -20.54
C PHE A 120 -1.25 -2.91 -20.07
N HIS A 121 -1.06 -2.30 -18.90
CA HIS A 121 0.22 -2.30 -18.21
C HIS A 121 0.04 -2.73 -16.75
N ASN A 122 0.86 -3.68 -16.30
CA ASN A 122 0.90 -4.14 -14.90
C ASN A 122 1.63 -3.11 -14.02
N GLY A 123 0.98 -1.96 -13.83
CA GLY A 123 1.47 -0.83 -13.03
C GLY A 123 0.71 -0.63 -11.73
N ALA A 124 0.96 0.51 -11.08
CA ALA A 124 0.33 0.88 -9.82
C ALA A 124 -1.21 0.90 -9.91
N LEU A 125 -1.76 1.48 -10.98
CA LEU A 125 -3.21 1.53 -11.22
C LEU A 125 -3.86 0.14 -11.24
N ALA A 126 -3.30 -0.78 -12.04
CA ALA A 126 -3.81 -2.14 -12.14
C ALA A 126 -3.81 -2.86 -10.79
N ARG A 127 -2.75 -2.64 -9.99
CA ARG A 127 -2.63 -3.18 -8.63
C ARG A 127 -3.61 -2.54 -7.64
N VAL A 128 -3.92 -1.25 -7.79
CA VAL A 128 -4.95 -0.58 -6.97
C VAL A 128 -6.29 -1.24 -7.24
N LEU A 129 -6.70 -1.25 -8.50
CA LEU A 129 -8.00 -1.76 -8.94
C LEU A 129 -8.19 -3.21 -8.53
N ILE A 130 -7.23 -4.09 -8.86
CA ILE A 130 -7.42 -5.52 -8.58
C ILE A 130 -7.50 -5.81 -7.08
N MET A 131 -6.77 -5.05 -6.26
CA MET A 131 -6.85 -5.17 -4.81
C MET A 131 -8.22 -4.75 -4.28
N GLU A 132 -8.86 -3.72 -4.84
CA GLU A 132 -10.22 -3.30 -4.42
C GLU A 132 -11.26 -4.40 -4.67
N TYR A 133 -11.17 -5.08 -5.81
CA TYR A 133 -12.00 -6.26 -6.06
C TYR A 133 -11.76 -7.34 -4.99
N TRP A 134 -10.51 -7.69 -4.74
CA TRP A 134 -10.19 -8.77 -3.82
C TRP A 134 -10.50 -8.44 -2.36
N THR A 135 -10.28 -7.21 -1.90
CA THR A 135 -10.61 -6.81 -0.53
C THR A 135 -12.11 -6.64 -0.32
N SER A 136 -12.90 -6.42 -1.38
CA SER A 136 -14.37 -6.48 -1.33
C SER A 136 -14.95 -7.90 -1.42
N GLY A 137 -14.10 -8.93 -1.40
CA GLY A 137 -14.56 -10.32 -1.38
C GLY A 137 -14.79 -10.94 -2.76
N ARG A 138 -14.46 -10.23 -3.86
CA ARG A 138 -14.75 -10.65 -5.24
C ARG A 138 -13.49 -10.86 -6.08
N ALA A 139 -13.44 -11.98 -6.80
CA ALA A 139 -12.54 -12.11 -7.96
C ALA A 139 -13.32 -11.66 -9.22
N PRO A 140 -12.87 -10.59 -9.93
CA PRO A 140 -13.52 -10.14 -11.14
C PRO A 140 -13.29 -11.12 -12.27
N THR A 141 -14.11 -11.05 -13.33
CA THR A 141 -13.71 -11.67 -14.59
C THR A 141 -12.57 -10.90 -15.25
N PHE A 142 -11.80 -11.54 -16.13
CA PHE A 142 -10.80 -10.83 -16.95
C PHE A 142 -11.41 -9.66 -17.72
N ARG A 143 -12.61 -9.84 -18.28
CA ARG A 143 -13.35 -8.78 -18.98
C ARG A 143 -13.71 -7.61 -18.07
N GLU A 144 -14.29 -7.89 -16.90
CA GLU A 144 -14.64 -6.86 -15.91
C GLU A 144 -13.42 -6.06 -15.48
N PHE A 145 -12.30 -6.75 -15.19
CA PHE A 145 -11.08 -6.09 -14.77
C PHE A 145 -10.47 -5.24 -15.91
N ALA A 146 -10.43 -5.75 -17.14
CA ALA A 146 -9.94 -5.01 -18.29
C ALA A 146 -10.77 -3.73 -18.55
N GLN A 147 -12.11 -3.83 -18.48
CA GLN A 147 -13.01 -2.69 -18.62
C GLN A 147 -12.80 -1.64 -17.52
N ALA A 148 -12.69 -2.09 -16.26
CA ALA A 148 -12.41 -1.19 -15.14
C ALA A 148 -11.04 -0.51 -15.28
N TRP A 149 -10.04 -1.24 -15.77
CA TRP A 149 -8.71 -0.69 -16.03
C TRP A 149 -8.72 0.37 -17.14
N ILE A 150 -9.44 0.13 -18.24
CA ILE A 150 -9.61 1.13 -19.33
C ILE A 150 -10.28 2.38 -18.77
N ALA A 151 -11.43 2.22 -18.09
CA ALA A 151 -12.18 3.34 -17.51
C ALA A 151 -11.34 4.17 -16.54
N ALA A 152 -10.54 3.53 -15.69
CA ALA A 152 -9.68 4.23 -14.74
C ALA A 152 -8.44 4.86 -15.39
N THR A 153 -8.01 4.35 -16.55
CA THR A 153 -6.90 4.93 -17.32
C THR A 153 -7.33 6.19 -18.06
N ASP A 154 -8.57 6.21 -18.54
CA ASP A 154 -9.17 7.30 -19.31
C ASP A 154 -9.84 8.36 -18.41
N GLY A 155 -10.08 8.05 -17.13
CA GLY A 155 -10.65 8.95 -16.12
C GLY A 155 -9.61 9.77 -15.30
N PRO A 156 -10.08 10.60 -14.34
CA PRO A 156 -9.22 11.36 -13.44
C PRO A 156 -8.31 10.42 -12.62
N ARG A 157 -7.01 10.72 -12.59
CA ARG A 157 -5.98 9.89 -11.92
C ARG A 157 -5.88 10.12 -10.41
N ASP A 158 -7.01 10.32 -9.74
CA ASP A 158 -7.06 10.54 -8.28
C ASP A 158 -6.69 9.29 -7.46
N LEU A 159 -6.63 8.12 -8.08
CA LEU A 159 -6.30 6.84 -7.44
C LEU A 159 -4.84 6.74 -6.95
N VAL A 160 -4.00 7.72 -7.28
CA VAL A 160 -2.63 7.84 -6.74
C VAL A 160 -2.62 9.00 -5.75
N SER A 161 -3.22 8.77 -4.58
CA SER A 161 -3.27 9.74 -3.48
C SER A 161 -1.87 10.26 -3.10
N GLY A 162 -1.83 11.48 -2.55
CA GLY A 162 -0.64 12.26 -2.16
C GLY A 162 0.27 11.67 -1.07
N GLU A 163 0.38 10.35 -0.97
CA GLU A 163 1.18 9.63 0.03
C GLU A 163 2.57 9.21 -0.50
N TYR A 164 2.91 9.68 -1.70
CA TYR A 164 4.28 9.68 -2.16
C TYR A 164 4.80 11.11 -1.98
N ALA A 165 5.47 11.37 -0.87
CA ALA A 165 6.16 12.64 -0.62
C ALA A 165 6.91 13.17 -1.86
N PHE A 166 7.56 12.28 -2.63
CA PHE A 166 8.20 12.66 -3.90
C PHE A 166 7.20 13.06 -5.00
N LEU A 167 6.08 12.35 -5.18
CA LEU A 167 5.08 12.73 -6.18
C LEU A 167 4.30 13.98 -5.76
N SER A 168 4.07 14.19 -4.47
CA SER A 168 3.46 15.41 -3.93
C SER A 168 4.41 16.60 -4.03
N ASP A 169 5.69 16.43 -3.68
CA ASP A 169 6.72 17.47 -3.89
C ASP A 169 6.87 17.78 -5.39
N LEU A 170 6.79 16.76 -6.26
CA LEU A 170 6.82 16.94 -7.71
C LEU A 170 5.60 17.68 -8.23
N GLN A 171 4.39 17.34 -7.75
CA GLN A 171 3.14 18.04 -8.09
C GLN A 171 3.12 19.49 -7.59
N ARG A 172 3.76 19.77 -6.44
CA ARG A 172 3.86 21.11 -5.85
C ARG A 172 5.02 21.94 -6.42
N GLY A 173 5.84 21.37 -7.30
CA GLY A 173 7.04 22.05 -7.83
C GLY A 173 8.18 22.20 -6.81
N GLU A 174 8.11 21.50 -5.68
CA GLU A 174 9.08 21.54 -4.59
C GLU A 174 10.18 20.47 -4.73
N ALA A 175 10.06 19.57 -5.71
CA ALA A 175 11.05 18.54 -6.00
C ALA A 175 12.26 19.13 -6.73
N GLY A 176 13.26 19.58 -5.96
CA GLY A 176 14.56 20.02 -6.47
C GLY A 176 15.55 18.88 -6.74
N PRO A 177 16.74 19.18 -7.32
CA PRO A 177 17.81 18.20 -7.54
C PRO A 177 18.23 17.46 -6.26
N ASP A 178 18.07 18.09 -5.10
CA ASP A 178 18.41 17.55 -3.77
C ASP A 178 17.28 16.76 -3.09
N TRP A 179 16.22 16.38 -3.82
CA TRP A 179 15.06 15.71 -3.22
C TRP A 179 15.42 14.44 -2.44
N LYS A 180 16.46 13.70 -2.87
CA LYS A 180 16.93 12.50 -2.16
C LYS A 180 17.47 12.86 -0.77
N HIS A 181 18.20 13.96 -0.68
CA HIS A 181 18.74 14.48 0.58
C HIS A 181 17.60 14.94 1.50
N LYS A 182 16.68 15.77 0.98
CA LYS A 182 15.46 16.19 1.70
C LYS A 182 14.68 14.98 2.24
N ARG A 183 14.50 13.93 1.42
CA ARG A 183 13.82 12.70 1.82
C ARG A 183 14.55 11.94 2.93
N GLN A 184 15.88 11.86 2.88
CA GLN A 184 16.65 11.24 3.95
C GLN A 184 16.56 12.05 5.24
N GLN A 185 16.68 13.37 5.18
CA GLN A 185 16.59 14.27 6.32
C GLN A 185 15.23 14.16 7.02
N ARG A 186 14.12 14.26 6.28
CA ARG A 186 12.76 14.15 6.84
C ARG A 186 12.49 12.76 7.42
N ALA A 187 12.93 11.72 6.72
CA ALA A 187 12.83 10.35 7.24
C ALA A 187 13.62 10.15 8.55
N GLN A 188 14.83 10.72 8.64
CA GLN A 188 15.65 10.65 9.84
C GLN A 188 15.02 11.43 10.99
N ARG A 189 14.49 12.63 10.71
CA ARG A 189 13.78 13.44 11.70
C ARG A 189 12.61 12.66 12.30
N PHE A 190 11.78 12.04 11.46
CA PHE A 190 10.68 11.19 11.93
C PHE A 190 11.17 10.10 12.88
N LEU A 191 12.16 9.30 12.46
CA LEU A 191 12.65 8.18 13.24
C LEU A 191 13.27 8.62 14.58
N SER A 192 14.03 9.71 14.59
CA SER A 192 14.63 10.26 15.81
C SER A 192 13.57 10.77 16.79
N VAL A 193 12.55 11.46 16.30
CA VAL A 193 11.44 11.93 17.16
C VAL A 193 10.70 10.73 17.74
N MET A 194 10.34 9.73 16.91
CA MET A 194 9.66 8.52 17.38
C MET A 194 10.45 7.78 18.46
N GLU A 195 11.76 7.62 18.27
CA GLU A 195 12.61 6.97 19.26
C GLU A 195 12.61 7.71 20.62
N ASN A 196 12.60 9.05 20.59
CA ASN A 196 12.51 9.85 21.83
C ASN A 196 11.13 9.72 22.49
N LEU A 197 10.04 9.75 21.73
CA LEU A 197 8.68 9.57 22.26
C LEU A 197 8.51 8.17 22.87
N GLU A 198 9.03 7.13 22.21
CA GLU A 198 9.03 5.74 22.68
C GLU A 198 9.80 5.58 24.00
N ARG A 199 11.01 6.17 24.10
CA ARG A 199 11.79 6.17 25.34
C ARG A 199 11.08 6.91 26.47
N ALA A 200 10.44 8.03 26.18
CA ALA A 200 9.68 8.79 27.18
C ALA A 200 8.48 7.98 27.70
N ALA A 201 7.74 7.33 26.80
CA ALA A 201 6.62 6.46 27.17
C ALA A 201 7.07 5.23 27.98
N GLY A 202 8.22 4.63 27.65
CA GLY A 202 8.76 3.47 28.36
C GLY A 202 9.34 3.77 29.74
N ARG A 203 9.72 5.02 30.04
CA ARG A 203 10.24 5.45 31.36
C ARG A 203 9.15 5.81 32.37
N GLY A 204 7.90 5.98 31.94
CA GLY A 204 6.77 6.35 32.81
C GLY A 204 5.89 5.16 33.27
N GLY A 205 6.29 3.92 32.96
CA GLY A 205 5.51 2.71 33.25
C GLY A 205 6.21 1.69 34.15
N GLY A 206 7.18 2.13 34.97
CA GLY A 206 7.86 1.32 35.99
C GLY A 206 7.42 1.70 37.39
#